data_AF-A0A8T4TUB0-F1
#
_entry.id   AF-A0A8T4TUB0-F1
#
_cell.length_a   1.000
_cell.length_b   1.000
_cell.length_c   1.000
_cell.angle_alpha   90.00
_cell.angle_beta   90.00
_cell.angle_gamma   90.00
#
_symmetry.space_group_name_H-M   'P 1'
#
loop_
_entity.id
_entity.type
_entity.pdbx_description
1 polymer ?
#
loop_
_entity_poly.entity_id
_entity_poly.type
_entity_poly.pdbx_seq_one_letter_code
_entity_poly.pdbx_strand_id
1 'polypeptide(L)'
;MKKKSSMNKNKLDIILEMQRKQFIEQKKIEALEKKQLAEVREIDEEEHEVESLEKKQLDKLEELRNLEIKIKEKVGEHPLRKITYKDVGKSMIGAFVGIVSHFTILEGIHFAENVSLIKANFFLLISFLVGLIMIYYTGFRKVKDVRLFILLPFRLLLIYAVTILAILIVLFIFGSGHFSTELVYRQIAVLSLPAIIGACAADLIGGE
;
A
#
# COMPACT_ATOMS: atom_id res chain seq x y z
N MET A 1 110.23 21.24 -14.50
CA MET A 1 109.04 20.59 -13.90
C MET A 1 107.97 21.60 -13.38
N LYS A 2 107.53 22.60 -14.17
CA LYS A 2 106.52 23.60 -13.71
C LYS A 2 105.20 23.67 -14.52
N LYS A 3 105.04 22.85 -15.58
CA LYS A 3 103.87 22.94 -16.50
C LYS A 3 102.66 22.06 -16.14
N LYS A 4 102.76 21.11 -15.19
CA LYS A 4 101.63 20.25 -14.78
C LYS A 4 100.69 20.89 -13.74
N SER A 5 101.12 21.96 -13.07
CA SER A 5 100.33 22.62 -12.00
C SER A 5 99.27 23.60 -12.53
N SER A 6 99.48 24.25 -13.69
CA SER A 6 98.51 25.19 -14.26
C SER A 6 97.32 24.50 -14.96
N MET A 7 97.50 23.27 -15.46
CA MET A 7 96.42 22.50 -16.09
C MET A 7 95.37 22.00 -15.09
N ASN A 8 95.75 21.80 -13.82
CA ASN A 8 94.81 21.38 -12.77
C ASN A 8 93.95 22.53 -12.25
N LYS A 9 94.43 23.78 -12.29
CA LYS A 9 93.63 24.96 -11.90
C LYS A 9 92.47 25.20 -12.87
N ASN A 10 92.74 25.17 -14.19
CA ASN A 10 91.68 25.35 -15.19
C ASN A 10 90.57 24.29 -15.13
N LYS A 11 90.89 23.03 -14.81
CA LYS A 11 89.86 21.99 -14.64
C LYS A 11 89.01 22.22 -13.39
N LEU A 12 89.62 22.71 -12.31
CA LEU A 12 88.93 23.01 -11.06
C LEU A 12 87.95 24.19 -11.24
N ASP A 13 88.36 25.22 -11.97
CA ASP A 13 87.52 26.39 -12.24
C ASP A 13 86.29 26.04 -13.10
N ILE A 14 86.47 25.17 -14.10
CA ILE A 14 85.35 24.66 -14.92
C ILE A 14 84.36 23.85 -14.07
N ILE A 15 84.87 23.00 -13.16
CA ILE A 15 84.02 22.22 -12.25
C ILE A 15 83.25 23.15 -11.30
N LEU A 16 83.91 24.20 -10.77
CA LEU A 16 83.28 25.20 -9.91
C LEU A 16 82.19 25.99 -10.65
N GLU A 17 82.41 26.36 -11.92
CA GLU A 17 81.37 26.99 -12.74
C GLU A 17 80.19 26.06 -12.99
N MET A 18 80.45 24.78 -13.29
CA MET A 18 79.38 23.78 -13.47
C MET A 18 78.57 23.59 -12.20
N GLN A 19 79.22 23.49 -11.03
CA GLN A 19 78.54 23.38 -9.74
C GLN A 19 77.71 24.63 -9.42
N ARG A 20 78.22 25.83 -9.72
CA ARG A 20 77.45 27.08 -9.57
C ARG A 20 76.23 27.12 -10.47
N LYS A 21 76.35 26.69 -11.73
CA LYS A 21 75.21 26.60 -12.66
C LYS A 21 74.16 25.60 -12.16
N GLN A 22 74.58 24.41 -11.74
CA GLN A 22 73.70 23.40 -11.16
C GLN A 22 72.98 23.92 -9.92
N PHE A 23 73.68 24.64 -9.04
CA PHE A 23 73.08 25.23 -7.84
C PHE A 23 72.03 26.30 -8.17
N ILE A 24 72.28 27.14 -9.19
CA ILE A 24 71.32 28.14 -9.66
C ILE A 24 70.09 27.46 -10.28
N GLU A 25 70.28 26.40 -11.07
CA GLU A 25 69.16 25.62 -11.62
C GLU A 25 68.36 24.91 -10.54
N GLN A 26 69.01 24.28 -9.56
CA GLN A 26 68.34 23.66 -8.41
C GLN A 26 67.50 24.67 -7.64
N LYS A 27 68.02 25.88 -7.38
CA LYS A 27 67.23 26.95 -6.73
C LYS A 27 66.02 27.39 -7.56
N LYS A 28 66.14 27.43 -8.89
CA LYS A 28 65.01 27.74 -9.78
C LYS A 28 63.97 26.62 -9.76
N ILE A 29 64.41 25.36 -9.77
CA ILE A 29 63.54 24.19 -9.66
C ILE A 29 62.80 24.20 -8.33
N GLU A 30 63.51 24.39 -7.20
CA GLU A 30 62.89 24.46 -5.87
C GLU A 30 61.86 25.61 -5.76
N ALA A 31 62.13 26.75 -6.39
CA ALA A 31 61.19 27.87 -6.42
C ALA A 31 59.95 27.56 -7.29
N LEU A 32 60.12 26.83 -8.40
CA LEU A 32 59.00 26.37 -9.24
C LEU A 32 58.17 25.30 -8.53
N GLU A 33 58.82 24.33 -7.87
CA GLU A 33 58.15 23.30 -7.07
C GLU A 33 57.34 23.90 -5.93
N LYS A 34 57.87 24.91 -5.22
CA LYS A 34 57.11 25.62 -4.18
C LYS A 34 55.90 26.35 -4.73
N LYS A 35 55.99 26.93 -5.94
CA LYS A 35 54.84 27.58 -6.59
C LYS A 35 53.79 26.56 -7.01
N GLN A 36 54.20 25.46 -7.63
CA GLN A 36 53.29 24.37 -8.01
C GLN A 36 52.61 23.76 -6.79
N LEU A 37 53.34 23.56 -5.69
CA LEU A 37 52.76 23.04 -4.45
C LEU A 37 51.74 24.01 -3.83
N ALA A 38 51.95 25.33 -3.96
CA ALA A 38 50.98 26.32 -3.51
C ALA A 38 49.72 26.32 -4.38
N GLU A 39 49.86 26.24 -5.71
CA GLU A 39 48.75 26.17 -6.66
C GLU A 39 47.92 24.90 -6.46
N VAL A 40 48.55 23.75 -6.23
CA VAL A 40 47.85 22.49 -5.93
C VAL A 40 47.05 22.60 -4.62
N ARG A 41 47.57 23.29 -3.60
CA ARG A 41 46.84 23.50 -2.34
C ARG A 41 45.63 24.41 -2.51
N GLU A 42 45.75 25.47 -3.32
CA GLU A 42 44.61 26.33 -3.63
C GLU A 42 43.52 25.55 -4.38
N ILE A 43 43.90 24.69 -5.33
CA ILE A 43 42.95 23.81 -6.05
C ILE A 43 42.27 22.81 -5.11
N ASP A 44 43.02 22.16 -4.20
CA ASP A 44 42.45 21.23 -3.21
C ASP A 44 41.45 21.94 -2.28
N GLU A 45 41.73 23.19 -1.88
CA GLU A 45 40.81 24.00 -1.06
C GLU A 45 39.53 24.37 -1.83
N GLU A 46 39.65 24.75 -3.10
CA GLU A 46 38.50 25.02 -3.97
C GLU A 46 37.66 23.75 -4.22
N GLU A 47 38.28 22.60 -4.47
CA GLU A 47 37.57 21.32 -4.65
C GLU A 47 36.76 20.95 -3.41
N HIS A 48 37.33 21.10 -2.21
CA HIS A 48 36.60 20.87 -0.97
C HIS A 48 35.44 21.84 -0.75
N GLU A 49 35.59 23.10 -1.13
CA GLU A 49 34.50 24.07 -1.05
C GLU A 49 33.35 23.69 -1.99
N VAL A 50 33.67 23.30 -3.23
CA VAL A 50 32.69 22.81 -4.22
C VAL A 50 31.97 21.55 -3.73
N GLU A 51 32.70 20.57 -3.21
CA GLU A 51 32.11 19.33 -2.66
C GLU A 51 31.15 19.62 -1.51
N SER A 52 31.50 20.59 -0.65
CA SER A 52 30.64 21.02 0.46
C SER A 52 29.35 21.70 -0.03
N LEU A 53 29.41 22.44 -1.14
CA LEU A 53 28.26 23.09 -1.76
C LEU A 53 27.35 22.09 -2.45
N GLU A 54 27.91 21.11 -3.17
CA GLU A 54 27.15 20.02 -3.80
C GLU A 54 26.37 19.22 -2.76
N LYS A 55 27.01 18.88 -1.63
CA LYS A 55 26.35 18.16 -0.55
C LYS A 55 25.16 18.94 0.04
N LYS A 56 25.32 20.26 0.24
CA LYS A 56 24.23 21.13 0.70
C LYS A 56 23.08 21.22 -0.33
N GLN A 57 23.37 21.14 -1.62
CA GLN A 57 22.34 21.13 -2.66
C GLN A 57 21.56 19.81 -2.67
N LEU A 58 22.23 18.68 -2.49
CA LEU A 58 21.60 17.36 -2.36
C LEU A 58 20.67 17.30 -1.14
N ASP A 59 21.13 17.78 0.02
CA ASP A 59 20.31 17.82 1.24
C ASP A 59 19.03 18.65 1.03
N LYS A 60 19.15 19.82 0.37
CA LYS A 60 18.00 20.66 0.02
C LYS A 60 17.02 20.00 -0.94
N LEU A 61 17.53 19.25 -1.92
CA LEU A 61 16.68 18.49 -2.85
C LEU A 61 15.90 17.40 -2.13
N GLU A 62 16.53 16.73 -1.16
CA GLU A 62 15.87 15.71 -0.35
C GLU A 62 14.80 16.32 0.57
N GLU A 63 15.07 17.48 1.17
CA GLU A 63 14.06 18.25 1.92
C GLU A 63 12.86 18.64 1.05
N LEU A 64 13.10 19.15 -0.16
CA LEU A 64 12.04 19.53 -1.11
C LEU A 64 11.20 18.32 -1.53
N ARG A 65 11.83 17.16 -1.76
CA ARG A 65 11.12 15.92 -2.09
C ARG A 65 10.24 15.45 -0.93
N ASN A 66 10.73 15.54 0.29
CA ASN A 66 9.98 15.20 1.50
C ASN A 66 8.78 16.15 1.71
N LEU A 67 8.95 17.45 1.40
CA LEU A 67 7.86 18.43 1.38
C LEU A 67 6.81 18.09 0.32
N GLU A 68 7.23 17.73 -0.89
CA GLU A 68 6.30 17.35 -1.97
C GLU A 68 5.46 16.13 -1.57
N ILE A 69 6.07 15.09 -0.97
CA ILE A 69 5.35 13.91 -0.49
C ILE A 69 4.31 14.31 0.57
N LYS A 70 4.70 15.11 1.57
CA LYS A 70 3.78 15.59 2.62
C LYS A 70 2.64 16.44 2.07
N ILE A 71 2.91 17.28 1.06
CA ILE A 71 1.88 18.06 0.37
C ILE A 71 0.97 17.13 -0.41
N LYS A 72 1.51 16.13 -1.12
CA LYS A 72 0.72 15.15 -1.87
C LYS A 72 -0.15 14.28 -0.97
N GLU A 73 0.27 14.00 0.26
CA GLU A 73 -0.55 13.33 1.27
C GLU A 73 -1.65 14.24 1.82
N LYS A 74 -1.36 15.51 2.10
CA LYS A 74 -2.33 16.45 2.69
C LYS A 74 -3.31 17.06 1.68
N VAL A 75 -2.85 17.29 0.46
CA VAL A 75 -3.58 17.92 -0.65
C VAL A 75 -3.98 16.86 -1.70
N GLY A 76 -3.59 15.60 -1.48
CA GLY A 76 -4.02 14.47 -2.27
C GLY A 76 -5.54 14.47 -2.44
N GLU A 77 -6.00 14.07 -3.63
CA GLU A 77 -7.41 14.11 -3.98
C GLU A 77 -8.22 13.38 -2.90
N HIS A 78 -9.03 14.16 -2.16
CA HIS A 78 -9.90 13.61 -1.14
C HIS A 78 -10.73 12.47 -1.75
N PRO A 79 -10.79 11.28 -1.14
CA PRO A 79 -11.44 10.10 -1.75
C PRO A 79 -12.91 10.33 -2.12
N LEU A 80 -13.58 11.28 -1.45
CA LEU A 80 -14.94 11.73 -1.78
C LEU A 80 -15.06 12.57 -3.07
N ARG A 81 -13.96 13.01 -3.68
CA ARG A 81 -13.97 13.89 -4.87
C ARG A 81 -14.12 13.14 -6.18
N LYS A 82 -13.80 11.84 -6.22
CA LYS A 82 -13.94 11.00 -7.42
C LYS A 82 -14.92 9.87 -7.14
N ILE A 83 -16.13 10.01 -7.67
CA ILE A 83 -17.08 8.88 -7.76
C ILE A 83 -16.51 7.93 -8.81
N THR A 84 -16.15 6.72 -8.37
CA THR A 84 -15.70 5.67 -9.28
C THR A 84 -16.85 4.79 -9.73
N TYR A 85 -16.69 4.07 -10.84
CA TYR A 85 -17.67 3.07 -11.26
C TYR A 85 -17.88 1.96 -10.21
N LYS A 86 -16.88 1.70 -9.35
CA LYS A 86 -17.02 0.78 -8.22
C LYS A 86 -18.04 1.29 -7.21
N ASP A 87 -18.05 2.59 -6.92
CA ASP A 87 -18.99 3.21 -5.96
C ASP A 87 -20.42 3.15 -6.47
N VAL A 88 -20.62 3.32 -7.78
CA VAL A 88 -21.93 3.13 -8.43
C VAL A 88 -22.39 1.67 -8.29
N GLY A 89 -21.50 0.70 -8.52
CA GLY A 89 -21.79 -0.71 -8.32
C GLY A 89 -22.17 -1.04 -6.87
N LYS A 90 -21.38 -0.58 -5.89
CA LYS A 90 -21.67 -0.75 -4.46
C LYS A 90 -23.02 -0.12 -4.08
N SER A 91 -23.31 1.07 -4.59
CA SER A 91 -24.58 1.79 -4.34
C SER A 91 -25.78 1.06 -4.96
N MET A 92 -25.65 0.55 -6.18
CA MET A 92 -26.72 -0.19 -6.85
C MET A 92 -27.03 -1.51 -6.13
N ILE A 93 -25.99 -2.24 -5.68
CA ILE A 93 -26.18 -3.46 -4.89
C ILE A 93 -26.84 -3.12 -3.54
N GLY A 94 -26.38 -2.07 -2.85
CA GLY A 94 -26.99 -1.63 -1.60
C GLY A 94 -28.47 -1.24 -1.77
N ALA A 95 -28.80 -0.49 -2.83
CA ALA A 95 -30.17 -0.10 -3.14
C ALA A 95 -31.04 -1.32 -3.48
N PHE A 96 -30.54 -2.25 -4.28
CA PHE A 96 -31.24 -3.50 -4.60
C PHE A 96 -31.52 -4.32 -3.35
N VAL A 97 -30.52 -4.52 -2.48
CA VAL A 97 -30.68 -5.23 -1.21
C VAL A 97 -31.68 -4.51 -0.31
N GLY A 98 -31.66 -3.18 -0.26
CA GLY A 98 -32.62 -2.37 0.50
C GLY A 98 -34.06 -2.54 0.02
N ILE A 99 -34.29 -2.43 -1.29
CA ILE A 99 -35.62 -2.59 -1.91
C ILE A 99 -36.14 -4.00 -1.69
N VAL A 100 -35.33 -5.02 -1.98
CA VAL A 100 -35.71 -6.42 -1.78
C VAL A 100 -35.99 -6.70 -0.31
N SER A 101 -35.16 -6.20 0.61
CA SER A 101 -35.38 -6.39 2.05
C SER A 101 -36.68 -5.74 2.51
N HIS A 102 -36.94 -4.50 2.09
CA HIS A 102 -38.18 -3.80 2.45
C HIS A 102 -39.42 -4.52 1.93
N PHE A 103 -39.41 -4.92 0.65
CA PHE A 103 -40.52 -5.65 0.04
C PHE A 103 -40.72 -7.02 0.68
N THR A 104 -39.63 -7.74 0.97
CA THR A 104 -39.71 -9.05 1.62
C THR A 104 -40.21 -8.94 3.05
N ILE A 105 -39.93 -7.87 3.78
CA ILE A 105 -40.50 -7.70 5.13
C ILE A 105 -42.02 -7.49 5.06
N LEU A 106 -42.50 -6.63 4.15
CA LEU A 106 -43.93 -6.35 4.02
C LEU A 106 -44.71 -7.54 3.47
N GLU A 107 -44.28 -8.07 2.31
CA GLU A 107 -44.99 -9.16 1.63
C GLU A 107 -44.60 -10.54 2.15
N GLY A 108 -43.40 -10.70 2.70
CA GLY A 108 -42.92 -12.00 3.19
C GLY A 108 -43.71 -12.50 4.40
N ILE A 109 -44.28 -11.61 5.20
CA ILE A 109 -45.19 -11.98 6.30
C ILE A 109 -46.46 -12.62 5.72
N HIS A 110 -47.12 -11.96 4.76
CA HIS A 110 -48.31 -12.48 4.08
C HIS A 110 -48.01 -13.73 3.25
N PHE A 111 -46.85 -13.80 2.62
CA PHE A 111 -46.42 -14.97 1.88
C PHE A 111 -46.21 -16.16 2.82
N ALA A 112 -45.60 -15.96 3.99
CA ALA A 112 -45.33 -17.01 4.97
C ALA A 112 -46.59 -17.67 5.53
N GLU A 113 -47.71 -16.95 5.59
CA GLU A 113 -49.02 -17.52 6.00
C GLU A 113 -49.48 -18.65 5.06
N ASN A 114 -49.17 -18.53 3.77
CA ASN A 114 -49.58 -19.47 2.73
C ASN A 114 -48.54 -20.58 2.46
N VAL A 115 -47.40 -20.54 3.14
CA VAL A 115 -46.29 -21.48 2.96
C VAL A 115 -46.45 -22.65 3.93
N SER A 116 -46.46 -23.88 3.40
CA SER A 116 -46.44 -25.09 4.24
C SER A 116 -45.06 -25.30 4.86
N LEU A 117 -45.00 -26.06 5.98
CA LEU A 117 -43.74 -26.38 6.65
C LEU A 117 -42.70 -27.05 5.73
N ILE A 118 -43.16 -27.91 4.81
CA ILE A 118 -42.28 -28.57 3.84
C ILE A 118 -41.63 -27.52 2.93
N LYS A 119 -42.42 -26.58 2.41
CA LYS A 119 -41.92 -25.49 1.57
C LYS A 119 -40.96 -24.57 2.36
N ALA A 120 -41.25 -24.30 3.63
CA ALA A 120 -40.37 -23.54 4.51
C ALA A 120 -38.99 -24.22 4.67
N ASN A 121 -38.94 -25.53 4.88
CA ASN A 121 -37.68 -26.28 4.93
C ASN A 121 -36.89 -26.18 3.61
N PHE A 122 -37.59 -26.23 2.47
CA PHE A 122 -36.95 -26.02 1.17
C PHE A 122 -36.38 -24.60 1.03
N PHE A 123 -37.08 -23.56 1.47
CA PHE A 123 -36.55 -22.19 1.44
C PHE A 123 -35.29 -22.05 2.29
N LEU A 124 -35.26 -22.62 3.50
CA LEU A 124 -34.07 -22.60 4.36
C LEU A 124 -32.90 -23.33 3.69
N LEU A 125 -33.14 -24.52 3.12
CA LEU A 125 -32.12 -25.30 2.41
C LEU A 125 -31.58 -24.56 1.17
N ILE A 126 -32.45 -23.98 0.36
CA ILE A 126 -32.07 -23.20 -0.82
C ILE A 126 -31.28 -21.96 -0.38
N SER A 127 -31.72 -21.26 0.67
CA SER A 127 -31.01 -20.08 1.17
C SER A 127 -29.59 -20.41 1.64
N PHE A 128 -29.42 -21.56 2.30
CA PHE A 128 -28.10 -22.06 2.71
C PHE A 128 -27.23 -22.41 1.49
N LEU A 129 -27.78 -23.10 0.49
CA LEU A 129 -27.05 -23.45 -0.74
C LEU A 129 -26.62 -22.20 -1.52
N VAL A 130 -27.50 -21.20 -1.63
CA VAL A 130 -27.18 -19.92 -2.27
C VAL A 130 -26.07 -19.19 -1.50
N GLY A 131 -26.14 -19.15 -0.17
CA GLY A 131 -25.08 -18.58 0.66
C GLY A 131 -23.74 -19.29 0.47
N LEU A 132 -23.74 -20.62 0.43
CA LEU A 132 -22.54 -21.42 0.17
C LEU A 132 -21.92 -21.10 -1.20
N ILE A 133 -22.74 -21.08 -2.25
CA ILE A 133 -22.31 -20.76 -3.61
C ILE A 133 -21.73 -19.35 -3.66
N MET A 134 -22.43 -18.36 -3.07
CA MET A 134 -21.96 -16.98 -3.00
C MET A 134 -20.58 -16.95 -2.37
N ILE A 135 -20.43 -17.34 -1.09
CA ILE A 135 -19.15 -17.27 -0.34
C ILE A 135 -18.02 -18.01 -1.07
N TYR A 136 -18.31 -19.14 -1.71
CA TYR A 136 -17.33 -19.84 -2.52
C TYR A 136 -16.79 -18.97 -3.68
N TYR A 137 -17.69 -18.29 -4.41
CA TYR A 137 -17.30 -17.37 -5.48
C TYR A 137 -16.57 -16.13 -4.96
N THR A 138 -16.90 -15.63 -3.76
CA THR A 138 -16.35 -14.39 -3.21
C THR A 138 -14.90 -14.55 -2.73
N GLY A 139 -14.64 -15.56 -1.90
CA GLY A 139 -13.38 -15.67 -1.15
C GLY A 139 -12.39 -16.68 -1.72
N PHE A 140 -12.87 -17.71 -2.43
CA PHE A 140 -12.09 -18.94 -2.61
C PHE A 140 -11.68 -19.23 -4.04
N ARG A 141 -12.20 -18.48 -5.03
CA ARG A 141 -11.80 -18.67 -6.43
C ARG A 141 -10.30 -18.50 -6.68
N LYS A 142 -9.58 -17.75 -5.82
CA LYS A 142 -8.15 -17.46 -5.98
C LYS A 142 -7.23 -18.17 -4.98
N VAL A 143 -7.79 -18.85 -3.98
CA VAL A 143 -7.01 -19.40 -2.87
C VAL A 143 -6.70 -20.87 -3.16
N LYS A 144 -5.42 -21.18 -3.40
CA LYS A 144 -4.94 -22.54 -3.69
C LYS A 144 -4.81 -23.43 -2.45
N ASP A 145 -4.99 -22.88 -1.25
CA ASP A 145 -4.70 -23.58 -0.01
C ASP A 145 -5.90 -24.42 0.46
N VAL A 146 -5.73 -25.74 0.49
CA VAL A 146 -6.79 -26.71 0.83
C VAL A 146 -7.30 -26.53 2.26
N ARG A 147 -6.45 -26.03 3.17
CA ARG A 147 -6.82 -25.83 4.58
C ARG A 147 -7.89 -24.75 4.76
N LEU A 148 -7.94 -23.76 3.86
CA LEU A 148 -8.88 -22.65 3.97
C LEU A 148 -10.32 -23.10 3.60
N PHE A 149 -10.49 -24.21 2.87
CA PHE A 149 -11.82 -24.75 2.55
C PHE A 149 -12.63 -25.16 3.79
N ILE A 150 -11.96 -25.56 4.88
CA ILE A 150 -12.64 -25.97 6.13
C ILE A 150 -13.22 -24.75 6.87
N LEU A 151 -12.67 -23.55 6.66
CA LEU A 151 -13.17 -22.32 7.28
C LEU A 151 -14.44 -21.80 6.59
N LEU A 152 -14.71 -22.24 5.35
CA LEU A 152 -15.83 -21.81 4.53
C LEU A 152 -17.21 -22.17 5.15
N PRO A 153 -17.49 -23.43 5.53
CA PRO A 153 -18.74 -23.78 6.20
C PRO A 153 -18.88 -23.09 7.56
N PHE A 154 -17.79 -22.87 8.29
CA PHE A 154 -17.83 -22.16 9.58
C PHE A 154 -18.23 -20.68 9.41
N ARG A 155 -17.66 -19.99 8.43
CA ARG A 155 -18.04 -18.60 8.09
C ARG A 155 -19.51 -18.52 7.67
N LEU A 156 -19.97 -19.45 6.84
CA LEU A 156 -21.37 -19.51 6.41
C LEU A 156 -22.31 -19.72 7.60
N LEU A 157 -21.99 -20.65 8.51
CA LEU A 157 -22.79 -20.89 9.71
C LEU A 157 -22.88 -19.66 10.61
N LEU A 158 -21.78 -18.91 10.77
CA LEU A 158 -21.78 -17.66 11.53
C LEU A 158 -22.69 -16.61 10.88
N ILE A 159 -22.56 -16.39 9.57
CA ILE A 159 -23.43 -15.47 8.82
C ILE A 159 -24.89 -15.89 8.96
N TYR A 160 -25.18 -17.18 8.83
CA TYR A 160 -26.53 -17.73 8.94
C TYR A 160 -27.12 -17.50 10.34
N ALA A 161 -26.34 -17.76 11.41
CA ALA A 161 -26.77 -17.54 12.79
C ALA A 161 -27.07 -16.07 13.09
N VAL A 162 -26.18 -15.16 12.66
CA VAL A 162 -26.38 -13.70 12.79
C VAL A 162 -27.60 -13.25 11.99
N THR A 163 -27.83 -13.84 10.82
CA THR A 163 -28.97 -13.49 9.96
C THR A 163 -30.30 -13.92 10.59
N ILE A 164 -30.39 -15.14 11.14
CA ILE A 164 -31.58 -15.60 11.87
C ILE A 164 -31.84 -14.71 13.09
N LEU A 165 -30.79 -14.37 13.85
CA LEU A 165 -30.92 -13.48 15.00
C LEU A 165 -31.45 -12.09 14.58
N ALA A 166 -30.93 -11.53 13.49
CA ALA A 166 -31.41 -10.26 12.95
C ALA A 166 -32.88 -10.33 12.52
N ILE A 167 -33.30 -11.41 11.84
CA ILE A 167 -34.70 -11.63 11.46
C ILE A 167 -35.59 -11.71 12.71
N LEU A 168 -35.18 -12.44 13.75
CA LEU A 168 -35.91 -12.52 15.01
C LEU A 168 -36.08 -11.15 15.67
N ILE A 169 -35.03 -10.33 15.70
CA ILE A 169 -35.09 -8.97 16.25
C ILE A 169 -36.06 -8.11 15.44
N VAL A 170 -36.01 -8.19 14.10
CA VAL A 170 -36.91 -7.45 13.21
C VAL A 170 -38.36 -7.88 13.44
N LEU A 171 -38.65 -9.19 13.44
CA LEU A 171 -40.00 -9.71 13.71
C LEU A 171 -40.52 -9.30 15.10
N PHE A 172 -39.63 -9.23 16.10
CA PHE A 172 -39.96 -8.76 17.44
C PHE A 172 -40.33 -7.27 17.44
N ILE A 173 -39.56 -6.42 16.75
CA ILE A 173 -39.84 -4.97 16.65
C ILE A 173 -41.16 -4.69 15.95
N PHE A 174 -41.48 -5.42 14.87
CA PHE A 174 -42.74 -5.24 14.13
C PHE A 174 -43.97 -5.85 14.81
N GLY A 175 -43.83 -6.38 16.03
CA GLY A 175 -44.97 -6.83 16.84
C GLY A 175 -45.52 -8.21 16.43
N SER A 176 -44.80 -8.98 15.61
CA SER A 176 -45.18 -10.33 15.20
C SER A 176 -44.98 -11.39 16.31
N GLY A 177 -44.67 -10.98 17.54
CA GLY A 177 -44.33 -11.88 18.66
C GLY A 177 -45.50 -12.69 19.23
N HIS A 178 -46.75 -12.42 18.83
CA HIS A 178 -47.93 -13.13 19.33
C HIS A 178 -48.38 -14.30 18.45
N PHE A 179 -47.67 -14.58 17.35
CA PHE A 179 -48.03 -15.66 16.43
C PHE A 179 -47.57 -17.05 16.92
N SER A 180 -48.19 -18.10 16.37
CA SER A 180 -47.80 -19.48 16.63
C SER A 180 -46.33 -19.70 16.27
N THR A 181 -45.64 -20.56 17.02
CA THR A 181 -44.23 -20.94 16.76
C THR A 181 -44.03 -21.44 15.32
N GLU A 182 -45.07 -22.07 14.76
CA GLU A 182 -45.09 -22.53 13.38
C GLU A 182 -45.07 -21.38 12.36
N LEU A 183 -45.83 -20.31 12.60
CA LEU A 183 -45.86 -19.16 11.71
C LEU A 183 -44.53 -18.40 11.76
N VAL A 184 -43.96 -18.24 12.96
CA VAL A 184 -42.63 -17.63 13.14
C VAL A 184 -41.56 -18.40 12.37
N TYR A 185 -41.59 -19.74 12.43
CA TYR A 185 -40.67 -20.57 11.65
C TYR A 185 -40.81 -20.35 10.13
N ARG A 186 -42.06 -20.31 9.62
CA ARG A 186 -42.33 -20.04 8.20
C ARG A 186 -41.86 -18.66 7.78
N GLN A 187 -42.06 -17.65 8.61
CA GLN A 187 -41.56 -16.28 8.37
C GLN A 187 -40.03 -16.24 8.33
N ILE A 188 -39.35 -16.89 9.28
CA ILE A 188 -37.88 -16.99 9.28
C ILE A 188 -37.40 -17.66 7.98
N ALA A 189 -38.05 -18.74 7.55
CA ALA A 189 -37.68 -19.45 6.33
C ALA A 189 -37.84 -18.63 5.05
N VAL A 190 -38.91 -17.84 4.94
CA VAL A 190 -39.14 -16.97 3.78
C VAL A 190 -38.16 -15.79 3.78
N LEU A 191 -37.93 -15.19 4.96
CA LEU A 191 -37.05 -14.03 5.12
C LEU A 191 -35.56 -14.39 5.05
N SER A 192 -35.17 -15.64 5.32
CA SER A 192 -33.76 -16.06 5.32
C SER A 192 -33.12 -15.92 3.96
N LEU A 193 -33.85 -16.21 2.86
CA LEU A 193 -33.29 -16.19 1.51
C LEU A 193 -32.76 -14.81 1.09
N PRO A 194 -33.56 -13.73 1.08
CA PRO A 194 -33.05 -12.40 0.75
C PRO A 194 -32.08 -11.88 1.80
N ALA A 195 -32.26 -12.22 3.09
CA ALA A 195 -31.35 -11.77 4.14
C ALA A 195 -29.94 -12.39 3.99
N ILE A 196 -29.85 -13.67 3.66
CA ILE A 196 -28.57 -14.35 3.40
C ILE A 196 -27.91 -13.83 2.12
N ILE A 197 -28.70 -13.59 1.06
CA ILE A 197 -28.19 -12.95 -0.16
C ILE A 197 -27.61 -11.57 0.16
N GLY A 198 -28.33 -10.75 0.93
CA GLY A 198 -27.87 -9.43 1.38
C GLY A 198 -26.62 -9.50 2.24
N ALA A 199 -26.57 -10.41 3.20
CA ALA A 199 -25.41 -10.61 4.07
C ALA A 199 -24.17 -11.07 3.29
N CYS A 200 -24.33 -12.02 2.36
CA CYS A 200 -23.23 -12.46 1.49
C CYS A 200 -22.79 -11.38 0.49
N ALA A 201 -23.72 -10.54 0.02
CA ALA A 201 -23.41 -9.38 -0.81
C ALA A 201 -22.67 -8.27 -0.05
N ALA A 202 -22.99 -8.06 1.23
CA ALA A 202 -22.23 -7.14 2.08
C ALA A 202 -20.81 -7.67 2.34
N ASP A 203 -20.69 -8.97 2.59
CA ASP A 203 -19.39 -9.66 2.75
C ASP A 203 -18.51 -9.55 1.48
N LEU A 204 -19.13 -9.52 0.30
CA LEU A 204 -18.45 -9.23 -0.98
C LEU A 204 -17.89 -7.81 -1.07
N ILE A 205 -18.66 -6.84 -0.60
CA ILE A 205 -18.33 -5.42 -0.73
C ILE A 205 -17.30 -4.99 0.32
N GLY A 206 -17.34 -5.61 1.51
CA GLY A 206 -16.41 -5.33 2.61
C GLY A 206 -15.04 -6.00 2.49
N GLY A 207 -14.84 -6.86 1.50
CA GLY A 207 -13.54 -7.45 1.19
C GLY A 207 -12.65 -6.50 0.40
N GLU A 208 -12.11 -5.48 1.06
CA GLU A 208 -10.91 -4.73 0.65
C GLU A 208 -9.76 -5.03 1.62
#